data_AF-A0A8T4T8M8-F1
#
_entry.id   AF-A0A8T4T8M8-F1
#
_cell.length_a   1.000
_cell.length_b   1.000
_cell.length_c   1.000
_cell.angle_alpha   90.00
_cell.angle_beta   90.00
_cell.angle_gamma   90.00
#
_symmetry.space_group_name_H-M   'P 1'
#
loop_
_entity.id
_entity.type
_entity.pdbx_description
1 polymer ?
#
loop_
_entity_poly.entity_id
_entity_poly.type
_entity_poly.pdbx_seq_one_letter_code
_entity_poly.pdbx_strand_id
1 'polypeptide(L)' 'MEDYKVRFIEYLLTTNALKGDGDFSLKSKRLSPWFVNIGDFNDWKGLTELGRFHGIVGRAITESDNVRQASLEYTSQL' A
#
# COMPACT_ATOMS: atom_id res chain seq x y z
N MET A 1 -9.06 2.52 16.76
CA MET A 1 -8.37 2.06 15.53
C MET A 1 -6.88 2.11 15.82
N GLU A 2 -6.11 1.12 15.39
CA GLU A 2 -4.66 1.10 15.56
C GLU A 2 -3.99 2.18 14.69
N ASP A 3 -2.97 2.87 15.23
CA ASP A 3 -2.35 4.04 14.58
C ASP A 3 -1.83 3.76 13.17
N TYR A 4 -1.32 2.55 12.93
CA TYR A 4 -0.81 2.20 11.60
C TYR A 4 -1.92 2.15 10.54
N LYS A 5 -3.16 1.83 10.92
CA LYS A 5 -4.31 1.82 10.00
C LYS A 5 -4.75 3.25 9.66
N VAL A 6 -4.69 4.16 10.63
CA VAL A 6 -4.96 5.58 10.41
C VAL A 6 -3.95 6.17 9.43
N ARG A 7 -2.65 5.96 9.70
CA ARG A 7 -1.57 6.40 8.80
C ARG A 7 -1.68 5.80 7.40
N PHE A 8 -2.15 4.56 7.29
CA PHE A 8 -2.38 3.94 5.99
C PHE A 8 -3.51 4.65 5.21
N ILE A 9 -4.63 4.96 5.87
CA ILE A 9 -5.74 5.69 5.24
C ILE A 9 -5.29 7.09 4.82
N GLU A 10 -4.57 7.81 5.68
CA GLU A 10 -3.96 9.11 5.35
C GLU A 10 -3.02 9.02 4.15
N TYR A 11 -2.21 7.96 4.09
CA TYR A 11 -1.34 7.69 2.96
C TYR A 11 -2.15 7.47 1.67
N LEU A 12 -3.21 6.65 1.70
CA LEU A 12 -4.07 6.45 0.53
C LEU A 12 -4.76 7.74 0.04
N LEU A 13 -5.11 8.64 0.97
CA LEU A 13 -5.70 9.95 0.64
C LEU A 13 -4.67 10.89 0.00
N THR A 14 -3.47 10.96 0.57
CA THR A 14 -2.39 11.83 0.06
C THR A 14 -1.87 11.41 -1.32
N THR A 15 -1.89 10.11 -1.63
CA THR A 15 -1.52 9.59 -2.95
C THR A 15 -2.66 9.58 -3.96
N ASN A 16 -3.86 10.05 -3.59
CA ASN A 16 -5.07 10.00 -4.40
C ASN A 16 -5.47 8.57 -4.84
N ALA A 17 -4.91 7.55 -4.18
CA ALA A 17 -5.23 6.15 -4.40
C ALA A 17 -6.61 5.81 -3.83
N LEU A 18 -7.02 6.46 -2.73
CA LEU A 18 -8.38 6.40 -2.20
C LEU A 18 -9.20 7.57 -2.75
N LYS A 19 -10.26 7.23 -3.49
CA LYS A 19 -11.20 8.18 -4.09
C LYS A 19 -12.52 8.08 -3.32
N GLY A 20 -12.83 9.11 -2.55
CA GLY A 20 -14.15 9.34 -1.97
C GLY A 20 -14.92 10.31 -2.88
N ASP A 21 -16.25 10.24 -2.85
CA ASP A 21 -17.16 11.18 -3.55
C ASP A 21 -17.47 10.82 -5.01
N GLY A 22 -17.80 9.55 -5.26
CA GLY A 22 -18.34 9.12 -6.55
C GLY A 22 -19.09 7.80 -6.51
N ASP A 23 -19.87 7.53 -7.56
CA ASP A 23 -20.52 6.24 -7.79
C ASP A 23 -19.59 5.31 -8.57
N PHE A 24 -18.78 4.54 -7.85
CA PHE A 24 -17.85 3.60 -8.46
C PHE A 24 -18.53 2.25 -8.70
N SER A 25 -18.60 1.82 -9.96
CA SER A 25 -19.03 0.47 -10.29
C SER A 25 -17.87 -0.52 -10.07
N LEU A 26 -18.01 -1.40 -9.09
CA LEU A 26 -17.02 -2.42 -8.78
C LEU A 26 -17.09 -3.58 -9.79
N LYS A 27 -16.05 -4.43 -9.81
CA LYS A 27 -16.02 -5.65 -10.65
C LYS A 27 -17.22 -6.59 -10.42
N SER A 28 -17.81 -6.54 -9.23
CA SER A 28 -19.02 -7.28 -8.86
C SER A 28 -20.33 -6.64 -9.36
N LYS A 29 -20.26 -5.52 -10.10
CA LYS A 29 -21.39 -4.65 -10.49
C LYS A 29 -22.09 -3.94 -9.32
N ARG A 30 -21.52 -3.99 -8.11
CA ARG A 30 -22.00 -3.20 -6.97
C ARG A 30 -21.55 -1.76 -7.12
N LEU A 31 -22.42 -0.83 -6.75
CA LEU A 31 -22.06 0.58 -6.58
C LEU A 31 -21.39 0.76 -5.22
N SER A 32 -20.26 1.46 -5.21
CA SER A 32 -19.49 1.79 -4.02
C SER A 32 -19.27 3.30 -3.95
N PRO A 33 -19.49 3.94 -2.79
CA PRO A 33 -19.26 5.37 -2.61
C PRO A 33 -17.78 5.75 -2.55
N TRP A 34 -16.89 4.76 -2.55
CA TRP A 34 -15.45 4.93 -2.56
C TRP A 34 -14.77 3.83 -3.37
N PHE A 35 -13.57 4.13 -3.87
CA PHE A 35 -12.74 3.18 -4.58
C PHE A 35 -11.27 3.37 -4.21
N VAL A 36 -10.55 2.26 -4.09
CA VAL A 36 -9.09 2.26 -3.90
C VAL A 36 -8.43 1.72 -5.16
N ASN A 37 -7.55 2.53 -5.76
CA ASN A 37 -6.73 2.12 -6.89
C ASN A 37 -5.26 1.93 -6.47
N ILE A 38 -4.86 0.69 -6.26
CA ILE A 38 -3.45 0.36 -5.97
C ILE A 38 -2.53 0.62 -7.18
N GLY A 39 -3.08 0.66 -8.40
CA GLY A 39 -2.32 1.01 -9.60
C GLY A 39 -1.86 2.47 -9.65
N ASP A 40 -2.39 3.35 -8.78
CA ASP A 40 -1.95 4.74 -8.67
C ASP A 40 -0.54 4.82 -8.01
N PHE A 41 -0.08 3.75 -7.34
CA PHE A 41 1.32 3.61 -6.89
C PHE A 41 2.20 3.09 -8.04
N ASN A 42 2.51 3.97 -8.99
CA ASN A 42 3.28 3.63 -10.19
C ASN A 42 4.79 3.91 -10.09
N ASP A 43 5.26 4.40 -8.95
CA ASP A 43 6.66 4.72 -8.69
C ASP A 43 7.26 3.85 -7.57
N TRP A 44 8.59 3.78 -7.56
CA TRP A 44 9.32 2.97 -6.59
C TRP A 44 9.06 3.43 -5.14
N LYS A 45 8.94 4.75 -4.92
CA LYS A 45 8.70 5.31 -3.58
C LYS A 45 7.32 4.93 -3.07
N GLY A 46 6.28 5.07 -3.90
CA GLY A 46 4.91 4.73 -3.54
C GLY A 46 4.74 3.25 -3.23
N LEU A 47 5.37 2.37 -4.02
CA LEU A 47 5.36 0.92 -3.79
C LEU A 47 6.11 0.52 -2.51
N THR A 48 7.24 1.16 -2.26
CA THR A 48 8.06 0.93 -1.06
C THR A 48 7.28 1.31 0.21
N GLU A 49 6.64 2.48 0.20
CA GLU A 49 5.83 2.95 1.33
C GLU A 49 4.58 2.08 1.53
N LEU A 50 3.92 1.67 0.44
CA LEU A 50 2.81 0.71 0.50
C LEU A 50 3.25 -0.61 1.18
N GLY A 51 4.45 -1.09 0.87
CA GLY A 51 5.05 -2.28 1.48
C GLY A 51 5.20 -2.18 3.01
N ARG A 52 5.53 -1.00 3.55
CA ARG A 52 5.66 -0.76 5.00
C ARG A 52 4.34 -0.97 5.76
N PHE A 53 3.20 -0.71 5.11
CA PHE A 53 1.87 -0.90 5.69
C PHE A 53 1.38 -2.36 5.65
N HIS A 54 1.87 -3.16 4.70
CA HIS A 54 1.42 -4.55 4.49
C HIS A 54 2.17 -5.62 5.31
N GLY A 55 3.28 -5.28 5.98
CA GLY A 55 3.94 -6.23 6.89
C GLY A 55 5.33 -5.85 7.40
N ILE A 56 5.89 -6.70 8.26
CA ILE A 56 7.25 -6.61 8.83
C ILE A 56 8.31 -6.50 7.72
N VAL A 57 8.06 -7.19 6.61
CA VAL A 57 8.89 -7.26 5.39
C VAL A 57 9.20 -5.88 4.83
N GLY A 58 8.17 -5.03 4.68
CA GLY A 58 8.35 -3.68 4.15
C GLY A 58 9.22 -2.81 5.05
N ARG A 59 9.10 -2.97 6.38
CA ARG A 59 9.92 -2.25 7.37
C ARG A 59 11.38 -2.73 7.37
N ALA A 60 11.60 -4.04 7.43
CA ALA A 60 12.94 -4.63 7.42
C ALA A 60 13.71 -4.33 6.12
N ILE A 61 13.03 -4.39 4.97
CA ILE A 61 13.63 -4.11 3.65
C ILE A 61 13.97 -2.62 3.49
N THR A 62 13.15 -1.70 4.03
CA THR A 62 13.45 -0.26 3.92
C THR A 62 14.55 0.22 4.85
N GLU A 63 14.78 -0.47 5.96
CA GLU A 63 15.82 -0.13 6.94
C GLU A 63 17.18 -0.78 6.61
N SER A 64 17.24 -1.65 5.60
CA SER A 64 18.44 -2.37 5.20
C SER A 64 19.27 -1.58 4.17
N ASP A 65 20.59 -1.52 4.38
CA ASP A 65 21.55 -0.89 3.44
C ASP A 65 21.52 -1.53 2.04
N ASN A 66 21.08 -2.79 1.94
CA ASN A 66 20.88 -3.49 0.68
C ASN A 66 19.48 -4.12 0.60
N VAL A 67 18.52 -3.26 0.27
CA VAL A 67 17.09 -3.54 0.04
C VAL A 67 16.87 -4.81 -0.79
N ARG A 68 17.67 -5.04 -1.83
CA ARG A 68 17.51 -6.18 -2.75
C ARG A 68 17.87 -7.51 -2.09
N GLN A 69 18.94 -7.55 -1.31
CA GLN A 69 19.35 -8.78 -0.60
C GLN A 69 18.38 -9.10 0.55
N ALA A 70 18.00 -8.09 1.34
CA ALA A 70 17.02 -8.25 2.41
C ALA A 70 15.65 -8.76 1.89
N SER A 71 15.25 -8.31 0.69
CA SER A 71 14.04 -8.82 0.03
C SER A 71 14.15 -10.30 -0.34
N LEU A 72 15.28 -10.72 -0.91
CA LEU A 72 15.51 -12.10 -1.34
C LEU A 72 15.62 -13.07 -0.16
N GLU A 73 16.30 -12.66 0.92
CA GLU A 73 16.45 -13.46 2.14
C GLU A 73 15.15 -13.66 2.89
N TYR A 74 14.24 -12.68 2.86
CA TYR A 74 12.95 -12.82 3.52
C TYR A 74 11.95 -13.62 2.68
N THR A 75 11.93 -13.40 1.35
CA THR A 75 11.02 -14.14 0.46
C THR A 75 11.36 -15.63 0.38
N SER A 76 12.60 -16.02 0.69
CA SER A 76 13.01 -17.41 0.79
C SER A 76 12.66 -18.09 2.13
N GLN A 77 12.18 -17.33 3.12
CA GLN A 77 11.76 -17.82 4.45
C GLN A 77 10.24 -18.07 4.55
N LEU A 78 9.47 -17.72 3.51
CA LEU A 78 8.04 -18.02 3.35
C LEU A 78 7.85 -19.22 2.42
#